data_AF-A0A847G0B3-F1
#
_entry.id   AF-A0A847G0B3-F1
#
_cell.length_a   1.000
_cell.length_b   1.000
_cell.length_c   1.000
_cell.angle_alpha   90.00
_cell.angle_beta   90.00
_cell.angle_gamma   90.00
#
_symmetry.space_group_name_H-M   'P 1'
#
loop_
_entity.id
_entity.type
_entity.pdbx_description
1 polymer ?
#
loop_
_entity_poly.entity_id
_entity_poly.type
_entity_poly.pdbx_seq_one_letter_code
_entity_poly.pdbx_strand_id
1 'polypeptide(L)'
;MEIEQISNAWYFKVYIFDMIQRYSLTDRSMEEYLRALWGEIQRHRKDPVTYTLLARMLENAYTSDPVPYDPGWKEVRRMGWTWDRKLKAYIIKVFDRETGQWIIKDRVIDPFEILKTTILQQITERYLLEHAENELSTKEREKLINNWSNPEPFTFNSAGVIALCSDMDTQDDPQPDKSLSWADLAAYLSIGQVYD
;
A
#
# COMPACT_ATOMS: atom_id res chain seq x y z
N MET A 1 -4.75 12.47 -19.29
CA MET A 1 -4.51 13.57 -18.32
C MET A 1 -3.04 13.53 -17.94
N GLU A 2 -2.37 14.67 -17.87
CA GLU A 2 -0.95 14.69 -17.48
C GLU A 2 -0.81 14.52 -15.97
N ILE A 3 0.29 13.93 -15.52
CA ILE A 3 0.49 13.60 -14.11
C ILE A 3 0.60 14.87 -13.25
N GLU A 4 1.15 15.95 -13.83
CA GLU A 4 1.28 17.27 -13.22
C GLU A 4 -0.08 17.95 -12.95
N GLN A 5 -1.16 17.46 -13.58
CA GLN A 5 -2.52 18.00 -13.42
C GLN A 5 -3.25 17.38 -12.22
N ILE A 6 -2.66 16.39 -11.55
CA ILE A 6 -3.25 15.72 -10.39
C ILE A 6 -3.14 16.64 -9.17
N SER A 7 -4.26 17.24 -8.77
CA SER A 7 -4.32 18.19 -7.63
C SER A 7 -5.26 17.77 -6.50
N ASN A 8 -5.95 16.64 -6.64
CA ASN A 8 -6.87 16.12 -5.63
C ASN A 8 -7.16 14.62 -5.87
N ALA A 9 -7.94 14.04 -4.97
CA ALA A 9 -8.37 12.65 -5.03
C ALA A 9 -9.12 12.29 -6.33
N TRP A 10 -9.92 13.18 -6.90
CA TRP A 10 -10.67 12.92 -8.13
C TRP A 10 -9.74 12.76 -9.32
N TYR A 11 -8.84 13.71 -9.52
CA TYR A 11 -7.83 13.61 -10.58
C TYR A 11 -6.90 12.42 -10.35
N PHE A 12 -6.55 12.12 -9.10
CA PHE A 12 -5.80 10.89 -8.79
C PHE A 12 -6.55 9.64 -9.26
N LYS A 13 -7.83 9.49 -8.89
CA LYS A 13 -8.67 8.36 -9.32
C LYS A 13 -8.71 8.23 -10.84
N VAL A 14 -9.03 9.33 -11.54
CA VAL A 14 -9.11 9.35 -13.02
C VAL A 14 -7.77 8.94 -13.62
N TYR A 15 -6.67 9.45 -13.09
CA TYR A 15 -5.33 9.11 -13.55
C TYR A 15 -4.98 7.64 -13.36
N ILE A 16 -5.26 7.07 -12.18
CA ILE A 16 -4.95 5.66 -11.89
C ILE A 16 -5.73 4.73 -12.82
N PHE A 17 -7.01 5.01 -13.11
CA PHE A 17 -7.78 4.21 -14.05
C PHE A 17 -7.25 4.30 -15.49
N ASP A 18 -6.81 5.48 -15.94
CA ASP A 18 -6.13 5.64 -17.24
C ASP A 18 -4.79 4.88 -17.28
N MET A 19 -3.97 5.02 -16.24
CA MET A 19 -2.71 4.29 -16.06
C MET A 19 -2.93 2.77 -16.13
N ILE A 20 -3.93 2.24 -15.42
CA ILE A 20 -4.25 0.81 -15.44
C ILE A 20 -4.55 0.33 -16.86
N GLN A 21 -5.27 1.10 -17.68
CA GLN A 21 -5.52 0.72 -19.07
C GLN A 21 -4.22 0.65 -19.87
N ARG A 22 -3.32 1.62 -19.69
CA ARG A 22 -2.01 1.68 -20.37
C ARG A 22 -1.09 0.51 -20.02
N TYR A 23 -1.16 0.00 -18.78
CA TYR A 23 -0.31 -1.09 -18.29
C TYR A 23 -1.05 -2.42 -18.10
N SER A 24 -2.28 -2.55 -18.61
CA SER A 24 -3.09 -3.77 -18.47
C SER A 24 -2.48 -5.00 -19.16
N LEU A 25 -1.56 -4.79 -20.11
CA LEU A 25 -0.90 -5.83 -20.90
C LEU A 25 0.54 -6.11 -20.46
N THR A 26 0.98 -5.61 -19.29
CA THR A 26 2.34 -5.91 -18.81
C THR A 26 2.41 -7.29 -18.20
N ASP A 27 3.47 -8.05 -18.50
CA ASP A 27 3.76 -9.34 -17.86
C ASP A 27 4.46 -9.21 -16.49
N ARG A 28 4.46 -8.01 -15.90
CA ARG A 28 5.15 -7.74 -14.62
C ARG A 28 4.42 -8.44 -13.48
N SER A 29 5.15 -9.23 -12.69
CA SER A 29 4.56 -9.90 -11.53
C SER A 29 4.21 -8.90 -10.42
N MET A 30 3.29 -9.29 -9.54
CA MET A 30 2.95 -8.47 -8.36
C MET A 30 4.15 -8.29 -7.43
N GLU A 31 4.97 -9.33 -7.26
CA GLU A 31 6.22 -9.25 -6.48
C GLU A 31 7.18 -8.21 -7.06
N GLU A 32 7.43 -8.27 -8.37
CA GLU A 32 8.31 -7.33 -9.06
C GLU A 32 7.78 -5.90 -8.99
N TYR A 33 6.47 -5.72 -9.19
CA TYR A 33 5.82 -4.42 -9.04
C TYR A 33 6.03 -3.82 -7.64
N LEU A 34 5.83 -4.61 -6.58
CA LEU A 34 6.00 -4.12 -5.21
C LEU A 34 7.46 -3.78 -4.88
N ARG A 35 8.43 -4.56 -5.38
CA ARG A 35 9.86 -4.23 -5.22
C ARG A 35 10.25 -2.97 -6.00
N ALA A 36 9.72 -2.80 -7.21
CA ALA A 36 9.92 -1.56 -7.95
C ALA A 36 9.32 -0.35 -7.22
N LEU A 37 8.09 -0.49 -6.72
CA LEU A 37 7.41 0.52 -5.90
C LEU A 37 8.18 0.85 -4.62
N TRP A 38 8.76 -0.17 -3.96
CA TRP A 38 9.61 0.05 -2.79
C TRP A 38 10.85 0.89 -3.14
N GLY A 39 11.47 0.64 -4.30
CA GLY A 39 12.55 1.47 -4.82
C GLY A 39 12.13 2.93 -5.04
N GLU A 40 10.94 3.18 -5.59
CA GLU A 40 10.38 4.52 -5.73
C GLU A 40 10.17 5.21 -4.37
N ILE A 41 9.54 4.50 -3.42
CA ILE A 41 9.27 5.00 -2.06
C ILE A 41 10.58 5.38 -1.35
N GLN A 42 11.62 4.57 -1.48
CA GLN A 42 12.92 4.87 -0.88
C GLN A 42 13.55 6.13 -1.47
N ARG A 43 13.45 6.33 -2.78
CA ARG A 43 13.97 7.52 -3.48
C ARG A 43 13.26 8.79 -3.04
N HIS A 44 11.96 8.72 -2.80
CA HIS A 44 11.11 9.85 -2.45
C HIS A 44 10.81 9.99 -0.95
N ARG A 45 11.47 9.22 -0.08
CA ARG A 45 11.19 9.17 1.37
C ARG A 45 11.11 10.54 2.05
N LYS A 46 11.95 11.49 1.62
CA LYS A 46 12.06 12.83 2.21
C LYS A 46 11.12 13.85 1.58
N ASP A 47 10.44 13.47 0.51
CA ASP A 47 9.55 14.37 -0.22
C ASP A 47 8.17 14.41 0.46
N PRO A 48 7.47 15.55 0.39
CA PRO A 48 6.08 15.63 0.82
C PRO A 48 5.20 14.67 0.02
N VAL A 49 4.35 13.91 0.70
CA VAL A 49 3.42 13.01 0.03
C VAL A 49 2.27 13.81 -0.58
N THR A 50 2.13 13.74 -1.91
CA THR A 50 1.06 14.38 -2.68
C THR A 50 0.42 13.36 -3.61
N TYR A 51 -0.79 13.63 -4.10
CA TYR A 51 -1.44 12.78 -5.10
C TYR A 51 -0.58 12.59 -6.36
N THR A 52 0.06 13.68 -6.84
CA THR A 52 0.99 13.63 -7.97
C THR A 52 2.15 12.68 -7.69
N LEU A 53 2.77 12.78 -6.50
CA LEU A 53 3.90 11.92 -6.14
C LEU A 53 3.47 10.46 -6.04
N LEU A 54 2.32 10.19 -5.40
CA LEU A 54 1.78 8.83 -5.32
C LEU A 54 1.53 8.24 -6.71
N ALA A 55 0.84 8.98 -7.59
CA ALA A 55 0.57 8.54 -8.96
C ALA A 55 1.87 8.23 -9.71
N ARG A 56 2.90 9.07 -9.52
CA ARG A 56 4.20 8.90 -10.17
C ARG A 56 4.91 7.65 -9.70
N MET A 57 4.93 7.39 -8.38
CA MET A 57 5.56 6.18 -7.85
C MET A 57 4.82 4.91 -8.31
N LEU A 58 3.48 4.93 -8.35
CA LEU A 58 2.67 3.81 -8.82
C LEU A 58 2.89 3.54 -10.32
N GLU A 59 2.94 4.59 -11.14
CA GLU A 59 3.23 4.46 -12.57
C GLU A 59 4.66 3.95 -12.82
N ASN A 60 5.64 4.57 -12.17
CA ASN A 60 7.04 4.17 -12.30
C ASN A 60 7.28 2.72 -11.88
N ALA A 61 6.49 2.20 -10.94
CA ALA A 61 6.57 0.82 -10.49
C ALA A 61 6.15 -0.21 -11.55
N TYR A 62 5.60 0.19 -12.69
CA TYR A 62 5.39 -0.70 -13.85
C TYR A 62 6.62 -0.87 -14.74
N THR A 63 7.56 0.09 -14.72
CA THR A 63 8.67 0.15 -15.69
C THR A 63 10.04 0.14 -15.03
N SER A 64 10.15 0.59 -13.78
CA SER A 64 11.41 0.65 -13.06
C SER A 64 11.92 -0.73 -12.68
N ASP A 65 13.23 -0.90 -12.60
CA ASP A 65 13.83 -2.17 -12.15
C ASP A 65 13.43 -2.46 -10.70
N PRO A 66 12.99 -3.70 -10.38
CA PRO A 66 12.70 -4.08 -9.01
C PRO A 66 13.98 -4.14 -8.20
N VAL A 67 13.97 -3.54 -7.00
CA VAL A 67 15.13 -3.64 -6.10
C VAL A 67 15.38 -5.10 -5.71
N PRO A 68 16.61 -5.54 -5.42
CA PRO A 68 16.87 -6.92 -5.01
C PRO A 68 16.05 -7.32 -3.77
N TYR A 69 15.53 -8.55 -3.77
CA TYR A 69 14.87 -9.09 -2.59
C TYR A 69 15.87 -9.28 -1.44
N ASP A 70 15.51 -8.82 -0.25
CA ASP A 70 16.29 -9.01 0.98
C ASP A 70 15.60 -10.07 1.86
N PRO A 71 16.24 -11.22 2.13
CA PRO A 71 15.71 -12.25 3.01
C PRO A 71 15.34 -11.76 4.42
N GLY A 72 15.95 -10.68 4.90
CA GLY A 72 15.62 -10.05 6.18
C GLY A 72 14.20 -9.49 6.23
N TRP A 73 13.54 -9.27 5.09
CA TRP A 73 12.15 -8.83 5.04
C TRP A 73 11.19 -9.88 5.59
N LYS A 74 11.58 -11.16 5.64
CA LYS A 74 10.81 -12.24 6.28
C LYS A 74 10.57 -12.02 7.77
N GLU A 75 11.38 -11.21 8.43
CA GLU A 75 11.23 -10.90 9.86
C GLU A 75 10.31 -9.70 10.12
N VAL A 76 9.91 -8.98 9.07
CA VAL A 76 8.97 -7.86 9.19
C VAL A 76 7.59 -8.39 9.57
N ARG A 77 6.91 -7.69 10.48
CA ARG A 77 5.57 -8.04 10.96
C ARG A 77 4.63 -6.86 10.76
N ARG A 78 3.39 -7.12 10.34
CA ARG A 78 2.35 -6.09 10.25
C ARG A 78 2.17 -5.41 11.59
N MET A 79 2.14 -4.08 11.57
CA MET A 79 1.74 -3.32 12.74
C MET A 79 0.21 -3.28 12.82
N GLY A 80 -0.36 -3.60 13.98
CA GLY A 80 -1.79 -3.40 14.29
C GLY A 80 -2.08 -1.93 14.58
N TRP A 81 -1.76 -1.05 13.64
CA TRP A 81 -1.84 0.39 13.81
C TRP A 81 -3.28 0.93 13.65
N THR A 82 -3.57 2.06 14.27
CA THR A 82 -4.83 2.79 14.10
C THR A 82 -4.62 4.28 14.37
N TRP A 83 -5.49 5.15 13.83
CA TRP A 83 -5.48 6.59 14.12
C TRP A 83 -6.21 6.88 15.42
N ASP A 84 -5.52 7.49 16.38
CA ASP A 84 -6.14 7.98 17.61
C ASP A 84 -6.55 9.45 17.46
N ARG A 85 -7.86 9.71 17.49
CA ARG A 85 -8.41 11.07 17.32
C ARG A 85 -8.03 12.03 18.46
N LYS A 86 -7.83 11.53 19.68
CA LYS A 86 -7.50 12.37 20.84
C LYS A 86 -6.03 12.77 20.79
N LEU A 87 -5.16 11.82 20.48
CA LEU A 87 -3.72 12.04 20.36
C LEU A 87 -3.31 12.67 19.02
N LYS A 88 -4.21 12.66 18.02
CA LYS A 88 -3.93 13.06 16.64
C LYS A 88 -2.65 12.39 16.10
N ALA A 89 -2.55 11.08 16.35
CA ALA A 89 -1.37 10.30 16.00
C ALA A 89 -1.75 8.84 15.69
N TYR A 90 -0.89 8.17 14.93
CA TYR A 90 -0.96 6.72 14.77
C TYR A 90 -0.44 6.01 16.02
N ILE A 91 -1.13 4.96 16.43
CA ILE A 91 -0.82 4.16 17.63
C ILE A 91 -0.93 2.67 17.31
N ILE A 92 -0.25 1.82 18.07
CA ILE A 92 -0.48 0.36 18.05
C ILE A 92 -1.38 0.02 19.22
N LYS A 93 -2.47 -0.68 18.92
CA LYS A 93 -3.30 -1.32 19.94
C LYS A 93 -3.03 -2.82 19.94
N VAL A 94 -2.87 -3.39 21.12
CA VAL A 94 -2.81 -4.84 21.32
C VAL A 94 -3.94 -5.26 22.23
N PHE A 95 -4.54 -6.40 21.92
CA PHE A 95 -5.56 -6.99 22.77
C PHE A 95 -4.87 -7.71 23.92
N ASP A 96 -5.02 -7.17 25.13
CA ASP A 96 -4.57 -7.81 26.35
C ASP A 96 -5.59 -8.88 26.74
N ARG A 97 -5.14 -10.14 26.71
CA ARG A 97 -5.98 -11.30 27.03
C ARG A 97 -6.25 -11.43 28.52
N GLU A 98 -5.42 -10.87 29.38
CA GLU A 98 -5.60 -10.95 30.84
C GLU A 98 -6.69 -9.99 31.30
N THR A 99 -6.69 -8.77 30.76
CA THR A 99 -7.68 -7.75 31.10
C THR A 99 -8.90 -7.74 30.18
N GLY A 100 -8.81 -8.41 29.02
CA GLY A 100 -9.85 -8.41 27.99
C GLY A 100 -10.02 -7.06 27.29
N GLN A 101 -9.00 -6.19 27.33
CA GLN A 101 -9.06 -4.83 26.82
C GLN A 101 -8.01 -4.56 25.74
N TRP A 102 -8.33 -3.63 24.84
CA TRP A 102 -7.35 -3.08 23.91
C TRP A 102 -6.50 -2.03 24.61
N ILE A 103 -5.22 -2.31 24.77
CA ILE A 103 -4.26 -1.38 25.37
C ILE A 103 -3.39 -0.74 24.29
N ILE A 104 -3.03 0.52 24.50
CA ILE A 104 -2.07 1.23 23.63
C ILE A 104 -0.67 0.74 24.00
N LYS A 105 -0.05 -0.02 23.10
CA LYS A 105 1.33 -0.51 23.27
C LYS A 105 2.34 0.57 22.94
N ASP A 106 2.18 1.18 21.75
CA ASP A 106 3.07 2.21 21.24
C ASP A 106 2.25 3.45 20.88
N ARG A 107 2.79 4.61 21.25
CA ARG A 107 2.21 5.92 20.94
C ARG A 107 3.07 6.59 19.87
N VAL A 108 2.44 7.29 18.94
CA VAL A 108 3.09 8.16 17.96
C VAL A 108 4.02 7.37 17.03
N ILE A 109 3.41 6.61 16.12
CA ILE A 109 4.13 5.84 15.11
C ILE A 109 4.37 6.70 13.88
N ASP A 110 5.58 6.64 13.36
CA ASP A 110 5.95 7.27 12.09
C ASP A 110 5.12 6.66 10.93
N PRO A 111 4.36 7.48 10.18
CA PRO A 111 3.64 7.03 8.98
C PRO A 111 4.52 6.26 7.98
N PHE A 112 5.81 6.60 7.88
CA PHE A 112 6.72 5.89 6.99
C PHE A 112 7.02 4.47 7.46
N GLU A 113 7.14 4.23 8.77
CA GLU A 113 7.32 2.87 9.29
C GLU A 113 6.06 2.02 9.09
N ILE A 114 4.87 2.64 9.15
CA ILE A 114 3.60 2.00 8.78
C ILE A 114 3.64 1.51 7.33
N LEU A 115 4.01 2.39 6.39
CA LEU A 115 4.17 2.04 4.99
C LEU A 115 5.21 0.94 4.77
N LYS A 116 6.40 1.13 5.32
CA LYS A 116 7.52 0.20 5.18
C LYS A 116 7.15 -1.20 5.65
N THR A 117 6.53 -1.33 6.83
CA THR A 117 6.11 -2.66 7.31
C THR A 117 5.03 -3.28 6.43
N THR A 118 4.12 -2.46 5.87
CA THR A 118 3.07 -2.93 4.96
C THR A 118 3.66 -3.47 3.66
N ILE A 119 4.47 -2.67 2.95
CA ILE A 119 5.00 -3.06 1.64
C ILE A 119 6.00 -4.21 1.73
N LEU A 120 6.90 -4.22 2.73
CA LEU A 120 7.88 -5.29 2.88
C LEU A 120 7.24 -6.64 3.21
N GLN A 121 6.14 -6.63 3.97
CA GLN A 121 5.36 -7.84 4.19
C GLN A 121 4.71 -8.30 2.88
N GLN A 122 4.06 -7.40 2.14
CA GLN A 122 3.41 -7.76 0.88
C GLN A 122 4.41 -8.31 -0.14
N ILE A 123 5.59 -7.70 -0.27
CA ILE A 123 6.70 -8.23 -1.08
C ILE A 123 7.06 -9.65 -0.64
N THR A 124 7.23 -9.86 0.67
CA THR A 124 7.59 -11.17 1.22
C THR A 124 6.53 -12.22 0.92
N GLU A 125 5.24 -11.90 1.08
CA GLU A 125 4.15 -12.81 0.80
C GLU A 125 4.13 -13.20 -0.69
N ARG A 126 4.30 -12.24 -1.60
CA ARG A 126 4.36 -12.50 -3.04
C ARG A 126 5.62 -13.27 -3.44
N TYR A 127 6.77 -12.95 -2.88
CA TYR A 127 8.01 -13.71 -3.10
C TYR A 127 7.85 -15.18 -2.71
N LEU A 128 7.25 -15.46 -1.56
CA LEU A 128 7.01 -16.83 -1.11
C LEU A 128 6.04 -17.59 -2.04
N LEU A 129 5.02 -16.91 -2.57
CA LEU A 129 4.06 -17.49 -3.50
C LEU A 129 4.64 -17.71 -4.91
N GLU A 130 5.50 -16.81 -5.39
CA GLU A 130 5.96 -16.79 -6.79
C GLU A 130 7.32 -17.48 -6.99
N HIS A 131 8.18 -17.50 -5.98
CA HIS A 131 9.59 -17.92 -6.13
C HIS A 131 10.07 -18.96 -5.12
N ALA A 132 9.39 -19.11 -3.98
CA ALA A 132 9.84 -19.97 -2.89
C ALA A 132 8.75 -20.94 -2.40
N GLU A 133 8.04 -21.58 -3.33
CA GLU A 133 6.91 -22.47 -3.02
C GLU A 133 7.30 -23.61 -2.06
N ASN A 134 8.54 -24.11 -2.15
CA ASN A 134 9.07 -25.17 -1.28
C ASN A 134 9.27 -24.74 0.18
N GLU A 135 9.22 -23.43 0.47
CA GLU A 135 9.32 -22.90 1.84
C GLU A 135 7.97 -22.85 2.57
N LEU A 136 6.86 -23.12 1.88
CA LEU A 136 5.52 -23.07 2.45
C LEU A 136 4.93 -24.47 2.60
N SER A 137 4.35 -24.76 3.76
CA SER A 137 3.38 -25.86 3.85
C SER A 137 2.12 -25.52 3.03
N THR A 138 1.35 -26.54 2.65
CA THR A 138 0.07 -26.35 1.93
C THR A 138 -0.85 -25.36 2.64
N LYS A 139 -0.96 -25.47 3.97
CA LYS A 139 -1.80 -24.58 4.79
C LYS A 139 -1.31 -23.14 4.80
N GLU A 140 0.00 -22.93 4.84
CA GLU A 140 0.58 -21.58 4.78
C GLU A 140 0.37 -20.96 3.41
N ARG A 141 0.55 -21.74 2.34
CA ARG A 141 0.29 -21.30 0.97
C ARG A 141 -1.17 -20.89 0.75
N GLU A 142 -2.13 -21.72 1.17
CA GLU A 142 -3.56 -21.40 1.10
C GLU A 142 -3.88 -20.11 1.87
N LYS A 143 -3.31 -19.94 3.07
CA LYS A 143 -3.50 -18.72 3.86
C LYS A 143 -2.98 -17.49 3.12
N LEU A 144 -1.80 -17.58 2.51
CA LEU A 144 -1.25 -16.46 1.75
C LEU A 144 -2.09 -16.15 0.51
N ILE A 145 -2.54 -17.15 -0.24
CA ILE A 145 -3.43 -16.95 -1.39
C ILE A 145 -4.72 -16.24 -0.96
N ASN A 146 -5.33 -16.70 0.14
CA ASN A 146 -6.56 -16.12 0.67
C ASN A 146 -6.37 -14.70 1.24
N ASN A 147 -5.13 -14.26 1.50
CA ASN A 147 -4.87 -12.88 1.88
C ASN A 147 -4.83 -11.93 0.67
N TRP A 148 -4.82 -12.44 -0.57
CA TRP A 148 -4.62 -11.67 -1.79
C TRP A 148 -5.83 -11.77 -2.72
N SER A 149 -6.81 -10.89 -2.49
CA SER A 149 -7.96 -10.67 -3.36
C SER A 149 -7.54 -10.19 -4.76
N ASN A 150 -6.51 -9.37 -4.82
CA ASN A 150 -6.01 -8.78 -6.05
C ASN A 150 -4.56 -9.22 -6.32
N PRO A 151 -4.36 -10.36 -6.99
CA PRO A 151 -3.03 -10.93 -7.20
C PRO A 151 -2.23 -10.27 -8.32
N GLU A 152 -2.83 -9.32 -9.06
CA GLU A 152 -2.25 -8.64 -10.20
C GLU A 152 -2.10 -7.14 -9.93
N PRO A 153 -1.04 -6.46 -10.42
CA PRO A 153 -0.84 -5.02 -10.17
C PRO A 153 -2.04 -4.14 -10.55
N PHE A 154 -2.75 -4.47 -11.63
CA PHE A 154 -3.87 -3.66 -12.09
C PHE A 154 -5.11 -3.78 -11.21
N THR A 155 -5.50 -4.99 -10.79
CA THR A 155 -6.61 -5.16 -9.84
C THR A 155 -6.26 -4.58 -8.49
N PHE A 156 -4.99 -4.74 -8.07
CA PHE A 156 -4.45 -4.18 -6.84
C PHE A 156 -4.57 -2.65 -6.82
N ASN A 157 -4.11 -1.98 -7.89
CA ASN A 157 -4.19 -0.53 -7.99
C ASN A 157 -5.65 -0.02 -8.12
N SER A 158 -6.51 -0.77 -8.81
CA SER A 158 -7.94 -0.46 -8.93
C SER A 158 -8.63 -0.46 -7.56
N ALA A 159 -8.40 -1.51 -6.77
CA ALA A 159 -8.94 -1.62 -5.41
C ALA A 159 -8.35 -0.55 -4.48
N GLY A 160 -7.02 -0.32 -4.54
CA GLY A 160 -6.33 0.63 -3.68
C GLY A 160 -6.89 2.06 -3.74
N VAL A 161 -7.39 2.49 -4.91
CA VAL A 161 -8.01 3.82 -5.08
C VAL A 161 -9.14 4.08 -4.08
N ILE A 162 -9.88 3.04 -3.67
CA ILE A 162 -10.97 3.15 -2.70
C ILE A 162 -10.46 3.74 -1.37
N ALA A 163 -9.24 3.39 -0.94
CA ALA A 163 -8.66 3.90 0.31
C ALA A 163 -8.52 5.42 0.34
N LEU A 164 -8.35 6.06 -0.82
CA LEU A 164 -8.10 7.49 -0.95
C LEU A 164 -9.31 8.27 -1.49
N CYS A 165 -10.32 7.57 -2.02
CA CYS A 165 -11.40 8.16 -2.80
C CYS A 165 -12.82 7.72 -2.37
N SER A 166 -12.98 7.02 -1.25
CA SER A 166 -14.27 6.47 -0.78
C SER A 166 -15.36 7.52 -0.56
N ASP A 167 -14.99 8.76 -0.25
CA ASP A 167 -15.93 9.81 0.18
C ASP A 167 -16.35 10.75 -0.98
N MET A 168 -16.02 10.42 -2.23
CA MET A 168 -16.24 11.30 -3.41
C MET A 168 -17.57 11.07 -4.14
N ASP A 169 -18.64 10.76 -3.42
CA ASP A 169 -19.99 10.57 -3.97
C ASP A 169 -20.59 11.86 -4.59
N THR A 170 -19.91 13.00 -4.51
CA THR A 170 -20.40 14.26 -5.07
C THR A 170 -19.30 14.93 -5.90
N GLN A 171 -19.67 15.39 -7.09
CA GLN A 171 -18.91 16.34 -7.92
C GLN A 171 -18.73 17.72 -7.26
N ASP A 172 -18.98 17.81 -5.95
CA ASP A 172 -18.94 19.06 -5.21
C ASP A 172 -17.49 19.47 -4.97
N ASP A 173 -17.25 20.74 -5.30
CA ASP A 173 -16.02 21.53 -5.26
C ASP A 173 -14.75 20.80 -4.77
N PRO A 174 -13.69 20.68 -5.59
CA PRO A 174 -12.45 20.03 -5.18
C PRO A 174 -11.93 20.69 -3.90
N GLN A 175 -12.13 20.01 -2.77
CA GLN A 175 -11.59 20.43 -1.49
C GLN A 175 -10.07 20.57 -1.64
N PRO A 176 -9.46 21.67 -1.14
CA PRO A 176 -8.02 21.85 -1.22
C PRO A 176 -7.30 20.66 -0.59
N ASP A 177 -6.19 20.27 -1.22
CA ASP A 177 -5.35 19.10 -0.92
C ASP A 177 -5.47 18.64 0.53
N LYS A 178 -6.11 17.49 0.76
CA LYS A 178 -5.90 16.74 1.99
C LYS A 178 -4.42 16.37 1.99
N SER A 179 -3.65 16.93 2.92
CA SER A 179 -2.24 16.57 3.09
C SER A 179 -2.14 15.05 3.26
N LEU A 180 -1.57 14.37 2.27
CA LEU A 180 -1.36 12.94 2.36
C LEU A 180 -0.15 12.66 3.26
N SER A 181 -0.15 11.46 3.80
CA SER A 181 0.92 10.90 4.59
C SER A 181 1.33 9.55 4.01
N TRP A 182 2.48 9.05 4.42
CA TRP A 182 2.90 7.69 4.05
C TRP A 182 1.93 6.61 4.55
N ALA A 183 1.17 6.89 5.62
CA ALA A 183 0.14 5.98 6.10
C ALA A 183 -1.08 5.92 5.16
N ASP A 184 -1.35 6.97 4.37
CA ASP A 184 -2.38 6.92 3.32
C ASP A 184 -1.96 5.97 2.18
N LEU A 185 -0.68 5.96 1.80
CA LEU A 185 -0.16 4.94 0.87
C LEU A 185 -0.20 3.55 1.49
N ALA A 186 0.10 3.40 2.79
CA ALA A 186 -0.04 2.11 3.47
C ALA A 186 -1.50 1.59 3.47
N ALA A 187 -2.47 2.49 3.63
CA ALA A 187 -3.89 2.16 3.51
C ALA A 187 -4.26 1.77 2.07
N TYR A 188 -3.78 2.51 1.07
CA TYR A 188 -3.92 2.18 -0.35
C TYR A 188 -3.41 0.77 -0.66
N LEU A 189 -2.19 0.42 -0.22
CA LEU A 189 -1.62 -0.92 -0.41
C LEU A 189 -2.41 -2.01 0.33
N SER A 190 -2.87 -1.70 1.55
CA SER A 190 -3.64 -2.66 2.35
C SER A 190 -4.99 -2.97 1.72
N ILE A 191 -5.72 -1.96 1.24
CA ILE A 191 -7.00 -2.13 0.53
C ILE A 191 -6.77 -2.80 -0.82
N GLY A 192 -5.72 -2.38 -1.54
CA GLY A 192 -5.32 -3.02 -2.80
C GLY A 192 -5.12 -4.52 -2.64
N GLN A 193 -4.59 -5.00 -1.51
CA GLN A 193 -4.40 -6.42 -1.26
C GLN A 193 -5.71 -7.19 -0.99
N VAL A 194 -6.64 -6.64 -0.22
CA VAL A 194 -7.72 -7.41 0.46
C VAL A 194 -9.15 -7.09 0.02
N TYR A 195 -9.35 -6.06 -0.80
CA TYR A 195 -10.69 -5.61 -1.18
C TYR A 195 -11.12 -6.28 -2.50
N ASP A 196 -12.22 -7.04 -2.46
CA ASP A 196 -12.87 -7.68 -3.62
C ASP A 196 -13.83 -6.73 -4.36
#